data_AF-A0A3P7QGB4-F1
#
_entry.id   AF-A0A3P7QGB4-F1
#
_cell.length_a   1.000
_cell.length_b   1.000
_cell.length_c   1.000
_cell.angle_alpha   90.00
_cell.angle_beta   90.00
_cell.angle_gamma   90.00
#
_symmetry.space_group_name_H-M   'P 1'
#
loop_
_entity.id
_entity.type
_entity.pdbx_description
1 polymer ?
#
loop_
_entity_poly.entity_id
_entity_poly.type
_entity_poly.pdbx_seq_one_letter_code
_entity_poly.pdbx_strand_id
1 'polypeptide(L)'
;MQNFDLPYLMGRCEHLKVDSFPFLGRVTGSKSVVRESMMQSKQMGRRENKFVSIDGRIQFDLLQVLLRDFKLRSYTLNAVSYHFLQEQKEDVQHNVITDLQNGNEQTRRRLAIYCLKDAYLPLRLLDKLMSIVNNVEMARVTGVPITYLIKRGQQVKVISQLLRKAKEQGLLLPTQRPAQGDEFTGATVIEPRRGFYNEPIATLDFSSLYPSIMMAHNLCYTTLLAPADCSAHGGVQNLVDAYGLSPDDYIRTPTGAYFVKESVRKGLLPQVLEQLLAARKK
;
A
#
# COMPACT_ATOMS: atom_id res chain seq x y z
N MET A 1 8.60 -16.91 3.73
CA MET A 1 7.53 -17.63 4.45
C MET A 1 6.37 -18.02 3.55
N GLN A 2 5.75 -17.07 2.83
CA GLN A 2 4.49 -17.28 2.11
C GLN A 2 4.63 -18.09 0.82
N ASN A 3 5.69 -17.84 0.04
CA ASN A 3 5.88 -18.49 -1.27
C ASN A 3 6.70 -19.79 -1.21
N PHE A 4 7.29 -20.14 -0.07
CA PHE A 4 8.14 -21.32 0.08
C PHE A 4 7.77 -22.13 1.33
N ASP A 5 8.05 -21.59 2.52
CA ASP A 5 8.04 -22.34 3.78
C ASP A 5 6.68 -23.01 4.08
N LEU A 6 5.59 -22.23 4.16
CA LEU A 6 4.28 -22.78 4.49
C LEU A 6 3.72 -23.71 3.39
N PRO A 7 3.74 -23.34 2.09
CA PRO A 7 3.33 -24.26 1.02
C PRO A 7 4.14 -25.56 1.00
N TYR A 8 5.46 -25.49 1.23
CA TYR A 8 6.32 -26.67 1.28
C TYR A 8 5.95 -27.58 2.45
N LEU A 9 5.74 -27.03 3.65
CA LEU A 9 5.31 -27.79 4.82
C LEU A 9 3.95 -28.47 4.59
N MET A 10 2.99 -27.74 4.02
CA MET A 10 1.66 -28.29 3.69
C MET A 10 1.77 -29.46 2.70
N GLY A 11 2.50 -29.29 1.59
CA GLY A 11 2.68 -30.35 0.60
C GLY A 11 3.49 -31.54 1.12
N ARG A 12 4.46 -31.30 2.01
CA ARG A 12 5.24 -32.37 2.65
C ARG A 12 4.39 -33.20 3.61
N CYS A 13 3.54 -32.57 4.40
CA CYS A 13 2.61 -33.25 5.30
C CYS A 13 1.57 -34.08 4.53
N GLU A 14 1.06 -33.55 3.41
CA GLU A 14 0.17 -34.30 2.52
C GLU A 14 0.87 -35.56 1.95
N HIS A 15 2.10 -35.41 1.46
CA HIS A 15 2.89 -36.54 0.95
C HIS A 15 3.18 -37.61 2.02
N LEU A 16 3.44 -37.20 3.26
CA LEU A 16 3.68 -38.10 4.39
C LEU A 16 2.37 -38.59 5.07
N LYS A 17 1.20 -38.19 4.57
CA LYS A 17 -0.13 -38.52 5.11
C LYS A 17 -0.30 -38.11 6.59
N VAL A 18 0.18 -36.92 6.94
CA VAL A 18 0.03 -36.34 8.28
C VAL A 18 -1.20 -35.43 8.31
N ASP A 19 -2.34 -36.00 8.69
CA ASP A 19 -3.64 -35.32 8.65
C ASP A 19 -3.83 -34.25 9.74
N SER A 20 -3.02 -34.26 10.80
CA SER A 20 -3.14 -33.34 11.94
C SER A 20 -2.44 -31.99 11.74
N PHE A 21 -1.50 -31.89 10.80
CA PHE A 21 -0.73 -30.67 10.56
C PHE A 21 -1.53 -29.47 10.02
N PRO A 22 -2.46 -29.61 9.06
CA PRO A 22 -3.08 -28.48 8.38
C PRO A 22 -4.14 -27.75 9.22
N PHE A 23 -4.04 -27.77 10.55
CA PHE A 23 -4.92 -27.04 11.48
C PHE A 23 -4.11 -25.97 12.24
N LEU A 24 -3.53 -25.03 11.51
CA LEU A 24 -2.59 -24.02 12.04
C LEU A 24 -3.29 -22.77 12.63
N GLY A 25 -4.59 -22.62 12.36
CA GLY A 25 -5.40 -21.48 12.77
C GLY A 25 -5.71 -21.43 14.27
N ARG A 26 -6.48 -20.43 14.68
CA ARG A 26 -7.10 -20.37 16.02
C ARG A 26 -8.47 -21.06 16.05
N VAL A 27 -9.14 -21.20 14.90
CA VAL A 27 -10.44 -21.87 14.80
C VAL A 27 -10.20 -23.38 14.72
N THR A 28 -10.65 -24.10 15.75
CA THR A 28 -10.58 -25.56 15.80
C THR A 28 -11.42 -26.17 14.68
N GLY A 29 -10.88 -27.15 13.96
CA GLY A 29 -11.56 -27.81 12.84
C GLY A 29 -11.49 -27.04 11.50
N SER A 30 -10.97 -25.81 11.46
CA SER A 30 -10.71 -25.10 10.20
C SER A 30 -9.38 -25.56 9.59
N LYS A 31 -9.45 -26.19 8.41
CA LYS A 31 -8.26 -26.63 7.68
C LYS A 31 -7.61 -25.44 6.96
N SER A 32 -6.32 -25.26 7.18
CA SER A 32 -5.44 -24.36 6.42
C SER A 32 -5.30 -24.84 4.98
N VAL A 33 -5.48 -23.94 4.01
CA VAL A 33 -5.44 -24.25 2.58
C VAL A 33 -4.47 -23.29 1.88
N VAL A 34 -3.68 -23.82 0.96
CA VAL A 34 -2.83 -23.00 0.08
C VAL A 34 -3.71 -22.38 -1.00
N ARG A 35 -3.68 -21.05 -1.11
CA ARG A 35 -4.38 -20.27 -2.13
C ARG A 35 -3.37 -19.49 -2.94
N GLU A 36 -3.54 -19.50 -4.25
CA GLU A 36 -2.75 -18.69 -5.16
C GLU A 36 -3.48 -17.37 -5.41
N SER A 37 -2.74 -16.27 -5.42
CA SER A 37 -3.29 -14.94 -5.66
C SER A 37 -2.31 -14.15 -6.52
N MET A 38 -2.82 -13.65 -7.63
CA MET A 38 -2.10 -12.76 -8.52
C MET A 38 -2.40 -11.31 -8.15
N MET A 39 -1.35 -10.54 -7.87
CA MET A 39 -1.43 -9.10 -7.68
C MET A 39 -0.76 -8.41 -8.86
N GLN A 40 -1.47 -7.49 -9.50
CA GLN A 40 -0.95 -6.69 -10.60
C GLN A 40 -1.22 -5.21 -10.33
N SER A 41 -0.16 -4.40 -10.37
CA SER A 41 -0.28 -2.93 -10.40
C SER A 41 0.89 -2.32 -11.17
N LYS A 42 0.71 -1.13 -11.74
CA LYS A 42 1.80 -0.41 -12.42
C LYS A 42 2.99 -0.15 -11.48
N GLN A 43 2.72 0.10 -10.19
CA GLN A 43 3.75 0.41 -9.19
C GLN A 43 4.50 -0.83 -8.67
N MET A 44 3.79 -1.94 -8.42
CA MET A 44 4.38 -3.15 -7.80
C MET A 44 4.70 -4.25 -8.82
N GLY A 45 4.35 -4.06 -10.09
CA GLY A 45 4.45 -5.06 -11.14
C GLY A 45 3.39 -6.17 -11.03
N ARG A 46 3.57 -7.23 -11.82
CA ARG A 46 2.81 -8.47 -11.73
C ARG A 46 3.55 -9.46 -10.83
N ARG A 47 2.87 -9.99 -9.81
CA ARG A 47 3.42 -10.99 -8.90
C ARG A 47 2.39 -12.05 -8.58
N GLU A 48 2.83 -13.29 -8.62
CA GLU A 48 2.06 -14.45 -8.19
C GLU A 48 2.54 -14.83 -6.80
N ASN A 49 1.63 -14.82 -5.83
CA ASN A 49 1.92 -15.13 -4.45
C ASN A 49 1.05 -16.30 -4.00
N LYS A 50 1.64 -17.20 -3.22
CA LYS A 50 0.93 -18.27 -2.51
C LYS A 50 0.69 -17.81 -1.08
N PHE A 51 -0.50 -18.08 -0.56
CA PHE A 51 -0.88 -17.76 0.80
C PHE A 51 -1.56 -18.97 1.43
N VAL A 52 -1.18 -19.31 2.65
CA VAL A 52 -1.87 -20.33 3.43
C VAL A 52 -2.92 -19.65 4.31
N SER A 53 -4.16 -20.14 4.34
CA SER A 53 -5.17 -19.62 5.27
C SER A 53 -4.84 -20.05 6.70
N ILE A 54 -4.61 -19.08 7.59
CA ILE A 54 -4.35 -19.32 9.01
C ILE A 54 -5.26 -18.39 9.81
N ASP A 55 -6.47 -18.87 10.09
CA ASP A 55 -7.53 -18.05 10.67
C ASP A 55 -7.14 -17.55 12.07
N GLY A 56 -7.36 -16.26 12.33
CA GLY A 56 -7.04 -15.63 13.61
C GLY A 56 -5.55 -15.31 13.83
N ARG A 57 -4.66 -15.54 12.85
CA ARG A 57 -3.25 -15.15 12.92
C ARG A 57 -2.87 -14.21 11.77
N ILE A 58 -2.04 -13.22 12.06
CA ILE A 58 -1.51 -12.30 11.04
C ILE A 58 -0.20 -12.89 10.51
N GLN A 59 -0.11 -13.02 9.19
CA GLN A 59 1.12 -13.41 8.51
C GLN A 59 1.83 -12.15 8.01
N PHE A 60 3.04 -11.93 8.49
CA PHE A 60 3.84 -10.75 8.16
C PHE A 60 5.17 -11.22 7.54
N ASP A 61 5.17 -11.40 6.21
CA ASP A 61 6.36 -11.83 5.48
C ASP A 61 7.24 -10.62 5.16
N LEU A 62 8.42 -10.58 5.79
CA LEU A 62 9.39 -9.49 5.64
C LEU A 62 9.79 -9.26 4.17
N LEU A 63 9.89 -10.31 3.35
CA LEU A 63 10.25 -10.16 1.95
C LEU A 63 9.22 -9.31 1.19
N GLN A 64 7.94 -9.52 1.46
CA GLN A 64 6.87 -8.74 0.83
C GLN A 64 6.89 -7.28 1.26
N VAL A 65 7.22 -7.02 2.54
CA VAL A 65 7.36 -5.66 3.06
C VAL A 65 8.54 -4.95 2.42
N LEU A 66 9.70 -5.61 2.33
CA LEU A 66 10.90 -5.04 1.73
C LEU A 66 10.70 -4.71 0.25
N LEU A 67 10.09 -5.64 -0.50
CA LEU A 67 9.82 -5.43 -1.92
C LEU A 67 8.78 -4.34 -2.21
N ARG A 68 7.98 -3.96 -1.20
CA ARG A 68 6.96 -2.90 -1.30
C ARG A 68 7.55 -1.55 -0.91
N ASP A 69 8.32 -1.51 0.17
CA ASP A 69 8.73 -0.27 0.83
C ASP A 69 10.12 0.20 0.38
N PHE A 70 10.96 -0.68 -0.16
CA PHE A 70 12.33 -0.37 -0.57
C PHE A 70 12.60 -0.73 -2.03
N LYS A 71 13.53 -0.01 -2.66
CA LYS A 71 14.06 -0.31 -4.00
C LYS A 71 15.52 -0.72 -3.88
N LEU A 72 15.75 -2.01 -3.61
CA LEU A 72 17.09 -2.59 -3.44
C LEU A 72 17.57 -3.31 -4.70
N ARG A 73 18.89 -3.44 -4.86
CA ARG A 73 19.51 -4.21 -5.97
C ARG A 73 19.31 -5.72 -5.82
N SER A 74 19.29 -6.21 -4.58
CA SER A 74 19.06 -7.62 -4.24
C SER A 74 18.21 -7.73 -2.98
N TYR A 75 17.32 -8.73 -2.94
CA TYR A 75 16.42 -9.00 -1.83
C TYR A 75 16.74 -10.34 -1.14
N THR A 76 17.93 -10.90 -1.36
CA THR A 76 18.37 -12.07 -0.59
C THR A 76 18.54 -11.68 0.88
N LEU A 77 18.25 -12.62 1.80
CA LEU A 77 18.34 -12.34 3.24
C LEU A 77 19.74 -11.83 3.63
N ASN A 78 20.81 -12.37 3.03
CA ASN A 78 22.17 -11.90 3.26
C ASN A 78 22.38 -10.44 2.82
N ALA A 79 21.93 -10.08 1.61
CA ALA A 79 22.09 -8.71 1.10
C ALA A 79 21.31 -7.69 1.92
N VAL A 80 20.07 -8.03 2.29
CA VAL A 80 19.21 -7.18 3.13
C VAL A 80 19.78 -7.04 4.54
N SER A 81 20.25 -8.14 5.13
CA SER A 81 20.87 -8.12 6.47
C SER A 81 22.15 -7.30 6.47
N TYR A 82 22.98 -7.40 5.43
CA TYR A 82 24.16 -6.56 5.31
C TYR A 82 23.79 -5.08 5.13
N HIS A 83 22.85 -4.78 4.25
CA HIS A 83 22.40 -3.42 3.98
C HIS A 83 21.85 -2.71 5.23
N PHE A 84 20.95 -3.38 5.97
CA PHE A 84 20.30 -2.76 7.12
C PHE A 84 21.01 -3.02 8.43
N LEU A 85 21.52 -4.22 8.70
CA LEU A 85 22.12 -4.59 9.99
C LEU A 85 23.65 -4.50 10.01
N GLN A 86 24.31 -4.35 8.85
CA GLN A 86 25.77 -4.48 8.71
C GLN A 86 26.28 -5.86 9.19
N GLU A 87 25.45 -6.89 9.05
CA GLU A 87 25.75 -8.27 9.43
C GLU A 87 25.70 -9.19 8.23
N GLN A 88 26.62 -10.14 8.19
CA GLN A 88 26.63 -11.19 7.18
C GLN A 88 26.08 -12.49 7.76
N LYS A 89 25.33 -13.20 6.94
CA LYS A 89 24.89 -14.57 7.21
C LYS A 89 26.08 -15.52 6.99
N GLU A 90 26.15 -16.60 7.78
CA GLU A 90 27.07 -17.70 7.46
C GLU A 90 26.53 -18.42 6.22
N ASP A 91 27.31 -18.45 5.14
CA ASP A 91 26.87 -19.06 3.89
C ASP A 91 27.03 -20.58 3.96
N VAL A 92 25.90 -21.30 3.94
CA VAL A 92 25.87 -22.75 3.80
C VAL A 92 25.24 -23.05 2.45
N GLN A 93 26.06 -23.54 1.52
CA GLN A 93 25.59 -23.90 0.19
C GLN A 93 24.59 -25.06 0.26
N HIS A 94 23.55 -25.03 -0.58
CA HIS A 94 22.43 -25.97 -0.53
C HIS A 94 22.86 -27.43 -0.74
N ASN A 95 23.88 -27.67 -1.56
CA ASN A 95 24.44 -29.00 -1.84
C ASN A 95 25.03 -29.67 -0.59
N VAL A 96 25.60 -28.91 0.33
CA VAL A 96 26.26 -29.45 1.53
C VAL A 96 25.27 -29.73 2.67
N ILE A 97 24.03 -29.24 2.58
CA ILE A 97 23.02 -29.41 3.65
C ILE A 97 22.72 -30.89 3.90
N THR A 98 22.58 -31.69 2.85
CA THR A 98 22.31 -33.14 2.95
C THR A 98 23.46 -33.88 3.65
N ASP A 99 24.70 -33.53 3.29
CA ASP A 99 25.90 -34.16 3.88
C ASP A 99 26.05 -33.77 5.35
N LEU A 100 25.79 -32.51 5.71
CA LEU A 100 25.81 -32.05 7.10
C LEU A 100 24.73 -32.72 7.95
N GLN A 101 23.55 -32.97 7.38
CA GLN A 101 22.45 -33.65 8.06
C GLN A 101 22.78 -35.13 8.32
N ASN A 102 23.34 -35.81 7.32
CA ASN A 102 23.71 -37.24 7.37
C ASN A 102 25.04 -37.51 8.09
N GLY A 103 25.78 -36.46 8.44
CA GLY A 103 27.00 -36.55 9.24
C GLY A 103 26.73 -36.85 10.72
N ASN A 104 27.48 -36.17 11.59
CA ASN A 104 27.44 -36.42 13.03
C ASN A 104 26.61 -35.37 13.79
N GLU A 105 26.58 -35.47 15.12
CA GLU A 105 25.88 -34.51 15.96
C GLU A 105 26.41 -33.08 15.81
N GLN A 106 27.74 -32.92 15.64
CA GLN A 106 28.36 -31.61 15.52
C GLN A 106 28.02 -30.93 14.18
N THR A 107 27.94 -31.68 13.08
CA THR A 107 27.50 -31.14 11.78
C THR A 107 26.03 -30.71 11.82
N ARG A 108 25.17 -31.50 12.48
CA ARG A 108 23.77 -31.11 12.72
C ARG A 108 23.64 -29.92 13.66
N ARG A 109 24.50 -29.80 14.67
CA ARG A 109 24.56 -28.61 15.55
C ARG A 109 24.90 -27.35 14.74
N ARG A 110 25.87 -27.42 13.83
CA ARG A 110 26.19 -26.31 12.92
C ARG A 110 24.99 -25.92 12.05
N LEU A 111 24.30 -26.91 11.46
CA LEU A 111 23.10 -26.67 10.67
C LEU A 111 21.96 -26.03 11.47
N ALA A 112 21.79 -26.44 12.73
CA ALA A 112 20.82 -25.86 13.65
C ALA A 112 21.14 -24.39 13.99
N ILE A 113 22.41 -24.04 14.23
CA ILE A 113 22.85 -22.65 14.45
C ILE A 113 22.58 -21.80 13.22
N TYR A 114 22.89 -22.32 12.03
CA TYR A 114 22.59 -21.67 10.75
C TYR A 114 21.08 -21.39 10.61
N CYS A 115 20.23 -22.38 10.88
CA CYS A 115 18.77 -22.24 10.81
C CYS A 115 18.24 -21.24 11.84
N LEU A 116 18.79 -21.25 13.06
CA LEU A 116 18.42 -20.30 14.12
C LEU A 116 18.75 -18.86 13.70
N LYS A 117 19.95 -18.63 13.13
CA LYS A 117 20.34 -17.31 12.62
C LYS A 117 19.39 -16.83 11.52
N ASP A 118 19.00 -17.71 10.60
CA ASP A 118 18.03 -17.41 9.54
C ASP A 118 16.63 -17.08 10.06
N ALA A 119 16.19 -17.70 11.16
CA ALA A 119 14.92 -17.38 11.80
C ALA A 119 14.98 -16.07 12.60
N TYR A 120 16.16 -15.74 13.15
CA TYR A 120 16.34 -14.56 14.01
C TYR A 120 16.56 -13.26 13.23
N LEU A 121 17.25 -13.31 12.07
CA LEU A 121 17.51 -12.12 11.24
C LEU A 121 16.22 -11.39 10.81
N PRO A 122 15.15 -12.06 10.35
CA PRO A 122 13.90 -11.40 10.04
C PRO A 122 13.28 -10.65 11.22
N LEU A 123 13.37 -11.19 12.44
CA LEU A 123 12.85 -10.52 13.64
C LEU A 123 13.61 -9.22 13.90
N ARG A 124 14.95 -9.24 13.81
CA ARG A 124 15.78 -8.03 13.97
C ARG A 124 15.54 -7.00 12.88
N LEU A 125 15.33 -7.45 11.64
CA LEU A 125 14.99 -6.56 10.54
C LEU A 125 13.62 -5.91 10.75
N LEU A 126 12.62 -6.67 11.21
CA LEU A 126 11.29 -6.12 11.51
C LEU A 126 11.34 -5.02 12.57
N ASP A 127 12.15 -5.22 13.61
CA ASP A 127 12.35 -4.27 14.70
C ASP A 127 13.12 -3.02 14.22
N LYS A 128 14.27 -3.21 13.57
CA LYS A 128 15.08 -2.10 13.04
C LYS A 128 14.33 -1.23 12.03
N LEU A 129 13.48 -1.83 11.20
CA LEU A 129 12.67 -1.12 10.21
C LEU A 129 11.37 -0.58 10.78
N MET A 130 11.08 -0.83 12.06
CA MET A 130 9.81 -0.49 12.73
C MET A 130 8.59 -0.92 11.92
N SER A 131 8.71 -2.03 11.18
CA SER A 131 7.74 -2.38 10.13
C SER A 131 6.35 -2.62 10.71
N ILE A 132 6.28 -3.28 11.87
CA ILE A 132 5.00 -3.54 12.53
C ILE A 132 4.38 -2.22 13.03
N VAL A 133 5.17 -1.36 13.68
CA VAL A 133 4.72 -0.07 14.22
C VAL A 133 4.13 0.81 13.12
N ASN A 134 4.88 0.97 12.02
CA ASN A 134 4.47 1.78 10.87
C ASN A 134 3.18 1.24 10.22
N ASN A 135 3.04 -0.09 10.10
CA ASN A 135 1.81 -0.68 9.56
C ASN A 135 0.62 -0.58 10.53
N VAL A 136 0.84 -0.65 11.85
CA VAL A 136 -0.20 -0.42 12.86
C VAL A 136 -0.71 1.01 12.79
N GLU A 137 0.19 1.99 12.69
CA GLU A 137 -0.17 3.40 12.56
C GLU A 137 -0.95 3.66 11.25
N MET A 138 -0.44 3.14 10.13
CA MET A 138 -1.13 3.23 8.84
C MET A 138 -2.54 2.61 8.89
N ALA A 139 -2.71 1.48 9.57
CA ALA A 139 -4.01 0.84 9.76
C ALA A 139 -4.96 1.69 10.60
N ARG A 140 -4.45 2.36 11.66
CA ARG A 140 -5.23 3.27 12.50
C ARG A 140 -5.67 4.51 11.74
N VAL A 141 -4.76 5.13 10.97
CA VAL A 141 -5.06 6.34 10.19
C VAL A 141 -6.06 6.05 9.06
N THR A 142 -5.87 4.96 8.32
CA THR A 142 -6.70 4.66 7.14
C THR A 142 -7.95 3.82 7.46
N GLY A 143 -8.02 3.26 8.67
CA GLY A 143 -9.15 2.48 9.16
C GLY A 143 -9.34 1.12 8.45
N VAL A 144 -8.27 0.55 7.87
CA VAL A 144 -8.29 -0.77 7.22
C VAL A 144 -7.58 -1.83 8.08
N PRO A 145 -7.94 -3.12 7.95
CA PRO A 145 -7.21 -4.19 8.62
C PRO A 145 -5.72 -4.23 8.21
N ILE A 146 -4.83 -4.58 9.15
CA ILE A 146 -3.38 -4.69 8.88
C ILE A 146 -3.10 -5.67 7.72
N THR A 147 -3.88 -6.74 7.61
CA THR A 147 -3.76 -7.71 6.52
C THR A 147 -3.99 -7.09 5.13
N TYR A 148 -4.81 -6.04 5.03
CA TYR A 148 -5.03 -5.32 3.78
C TYR A 148 -3.82 -4.49 3.37
N LEU A 149 -3.03 -3.99 4.32
CA LEU A 149 -1.82 -3.23 3.98
C LEU A 149 -0.80 -4.07 3.22
N ILE A 150 -0.77 -5.38 3.48
CA ILE A 150 0.13 -6.33 2.82
C ILE A 150 -0.49 -6.90 1.55
N LYS A 151 -1.80 -7.19 1.57
CA LYS A 151 -2.50 -7.93 0.50
C LYS A 151 -3.24 -7.06 -0.52
N ARG A 152 -3.47 -5.78 -0.25
CA ARG A 152 -4.28 -4.88 -1.09
C ARG A 152 -3.48 -3.62 -1.44
N GLY A 153 -3.88 -2.96 -2.53
CA GLY A 153 -3.29 -1.70 -2.97
C GLY A 153 -3.80 -0.48 -2.20
N GLN A 154 -3.48 0.72 -2.71
CA GLN A 154 -3.83 1.98 -2.03
C GLN A 154 -5.33 2.31 -2.08
N GLN A 155 -6.06 1.85 -3.11
CA GLN A 155 -7.48 2.18 -3.31
C GLN A 155 -8.37 1.83 -2.12
N VAL A 156 -8.15 0.66 -1.49
CA VAL A 156 -8.98 0.22 -0.34
C VAL A 156 -8.85 1.17 0.86
N LYS A 157 -7.70 1.83 1.00
CA LYS A 157 -7.43 2.80 2.08
C LYS A 157 -8.20 4.09 1.86
N VAL A 158 -8.23 4.57 0.61
CA VAL A 158 -8.98 5.77 0.22
C VAL A 158 -10.48 5.53 0.37
N ILE A 159 -10.98 4.40 -0.14
CA ILE A 159 -12.40 4.03 -0.04
C ILE A 159 -12.84 3.90 1.42
N SER A 160 -12.03 3.27 2.28
CA SER A 160 -12.32 3.17 3.73
C SER A 160 -12.49 4.54 4.38
N GLN A 161 -11.57 5.47 4.12
CA GLN A 161 -11.63 6.83 4.68
C GLN A 161 -12.83 7.61 4.13
N LEU A 162 -13.09 7.51 2.82
CA LEU A 162 -14.21 8.19 2.18
C LEU A 162 -15.56 7.69 2.71
N LEU A 163 -15.74 6.38 2.89
CA LEU A 163 -16.96 5.80 3.46
C LEU A 163 -17.22 6.27 4.90
N ARG A 164 -16.16 6.35 5.73
CA ARG A 164 -16.28 6.86 7.10
C ARG A 164 -16.76 8.31 7.12
N LYS A 165 -16.15 9.16 6.28
CA LYS A 165 -16.52 10.58 6.15
C LYS A 165 -17.89 10.79 5.52
N ALA A 166 -18.26 9.97 4.54
CA ALA A 166 -19.59 10.01 3.92
C ALA A 166 -20.68 9.65 4.95
N LYS A 167 -20.45 8.65 5.80
CA LYS A 167 -21.38 8.26 6.88
C LYS A 167 -21.65 9.41 7.86
N GLU A 168 -20.61 10.16 8.25
CA GLU A 168 -20.74 11.32 9.14
C GLU A 168 -21.67 12.40 8.58
N GLN A 169 -21.76 12.52 7.25
CA GLN A 169 -22.57 13.52 6.55
C GLN A 169 -23.86 12.94 5.92
N GLY A 170 -24.20 11.68 6.20
CA GLY A 170 -25.39 11.04 5.63
C GLY A 170 -25.34 10.83 4.12
N LEU A 171 -24.15 10.72 3.53
CA LEU A 171 -23.94 10.56 2.09
C LEU A 171 -23.76 9.09 1.71
N LEU A 172 -24.22 8.74 0.49
CA LEU A 172 -24.02 7.42 -0.11
C LEU A 172 -23.04 7.50 -1.26
N LEU A 173 -22.17 6.49 -1.38
CA LEU A 173 -21.25 6.37 -2.50
C LEU A 173 -21.95 5.63 -3.65
N PRO A 174 -22.04 6.20 -4.86
CA PRO A 174 -22.61 5.51 -6.00
C PRO A 174 -21.70 4.36 -6.46
N THR A 175 -22.31 3.28 -6.93
CA THR A 175 -21.56 2.18 -7.57
C THR A 175 -21.45 2.47 -9.06
N GLN A 176 -20.25 2.87 -9.50
CA GLN A 176 -19.96 3.07 -10.92
C GLN A 176 -19.14 1.90 -11.46
N ARG A 177 -19.45 1.47 -12.69
CA ARG A 177 -18.61 0.48 -13.38
C ARG A 177 -17.32 1.18 -13.82
N PRO A 178 -16.15 0.55 -13.61
CA PRO A 178 -14.90 1.13 -14.08
C PRO A 178 -14.95 1.23 -15.60
N ALA A 179 -14.94 2.45 -16.11
CA ALA A 179 -14.72 2.73 -17.52
C ALA A 179 -13.22 2.92 -17.73
N GLN A 180 -12.71 2.38 -18.84
CA GLN A 180 -11.35 2.68 -19.27
C GLN A 180 -11.39 4.09 -19.86
N GLY A 181 -10.96 5.07 -19.06
CA GLY A 181 -10.82 6.45 -19.52
C GLY A 181 -9.55 6.64 -20.33
N ASP A 182 -9.57 7.64 -21.21
CA ASP A 182 -8.39 8.08 -21.95
C ASP A 182 -7.31 8.65 -21.01
N GLU A 183 -6.07 8.68 -21.48
CA GLU A 183 -4.99 9.34 -20.76
C GLU A 183 -5.21 10.86 -20.77
N PHE A 184 -5.15 11.47 -19.58
CA PHE A 184 -5.27 12.92 -19.43
C PHE A 184 -3.89 13.58 -19.44
N THR A 185 -3.80 14.83 -19.91
CA THR A 185 -2.56 15.61 -19.89
C THR A 185 -2.03 15.74 -18.45
N GLY A 186 -0.79 15.30 -18.23
CA GLY A 186 -0.13 15.29 -16.94
C GLY A 186 0.61 16.59 -16.60
N ALA A 187 1.66 16.46 -15.78
CA ALA A 187 2.50 17.60 -15.38
C ALA A 187 3.36 18.12 -16.53
N THR A 188 3.61 19.43 -16.53
CA THR A 188 4.58 20.07 -17.43
C THR A 188 5.99 19.92 -16.88
N VAL A 189 6.95 19.56 -17.74
CA VAL A 189 8.38 19.58 -17.43
C VAL A 189 9.00 20.75 -18.17
N ILE A 190 9.71 21.63 -17.45
CA ILE A 190 10.42 22.76 -18.04
C ILE A 190 11.63 22.23 -18.82
N GLU A 191 11.88 22.80 -20.00
CA GLU A 191 13.04 22.42 -20.82
C GLU A 191 14.35 22.73 -20.10
N PRO A 192 15.21 21.72 -19.84
CA PRO A 192 16.42 21.91 -19.07
C PRO A 192 17.52 22.59 -19.90
N ARG A 193 18.17 23.59 -19.31
CA ARG A 193 19.45 24.09 -19.83
C ARG A 193 20.55 23.13 -19.41
N ARG A 194 21.06 22.35 -20.36
CA ARG A 194 22.08 21.33 -20.09
C ARG A 194 23.45 21.96 -20.01
N GLY A 195 24.24 21.57 -19.02
CA GLY A 195 25.60 22.05 -18.85
C GLY A 195 26.19 21.62 -17.52
N PHE A 196 27.49 21.85 -17.36
CA PHE A 196 28.14 21.81 -16.07
C PHE A 196 28.03 23.19 -15.43
N TYR A 197 27.44 23.26 -14.24
CA TYR A 197 27.26 24.49 -13.50
C TYR A 197 28.26 24.53 -12.34
N ASN A 198 29.18 25.50 -12.37
CA ASN A 198 30.15 25.74 -11.30
C ASN A 198 29.64 26.76 -10.26
N GLU A 199 28.35 27.09 -10.31
CA GLU A 199 27.69 28.07 -9.46
C GLU A 199 26.58 27.38 -8.65
N PRO A 200 26.28 27.83 -7.41
CA PRO A 200 25.19 27.26 -6.63
C PRO A 200 23.82 27.43 -7.31
N ILE A 201 23.06 26.34 -7.43
CA ILE A 201 21.68 26.36 -7.94
C ILE A 201 20.70 26.17 -6.78
N ALA A 202 19.90 27.20 -6.52
CA ALA A 202 18.82 27.10 -5.54
C ALA A 202 17.67 26.25 -6.09
N THR A 203 17.22 25.26 -5.32
CA THR A 203 16.07 24.41 -5.66
C THR A 203 14.89 24.81 -4.78
N LEU A 204 13.76 25.14 -5.39
CA LEU A 204 12.52 25.51 -4.72
C LEU A 204 11.43 24.51 -5.11
N ASP A 205 10.76 23.91 -4.13
CA ASP A 205 9.69 22.94 -4.33
C ASP A 205 8.45 23.26 -3.48
N PHE A 206 7.30 22.76 -3.91
CA PHE A 206 6.05 22.88 -3.16
C PHE A 206 5.85 21.66 -2.25
N SER A 207 5.67 21.90 -0.95
CA SER A 207 5.32 20.83 -0.02
C SER A 207 3.91 20.30 -0.28
N SER A 208 3.80 19.02 -0.65
CA SER A 208 2.50 18.34 -0.88
C SER A 208 1.61 19.02 -1.93
N LEU A 209 2.18 19.40 -3.09
CA LEU A 209 1.52 20.18 -4.15
C LEU A 209 0.06 19.78 -4.44
N TYR A 210 -0.21 18.54 -4.86
CA TYR A 210 -1.57 18.13 -5.24
C TYR A 210 -2.57 18.11 -4.08
N PRO A 211 -2.26 17.53 -2.90
CA PRO A 211 -3.11 17.68 -1.73
C PRO A 211 -3.43 19.16 -1.40
N SER A 212 -2.43 20.04 -1.47
CA SER A 212 -2.60 21.46 -1.20
C SER A 212 -3.55 22.14 -2.20
N ILE A 213 -3.43 21.83 -3.51
CA ILE A 213 -4.36 22.33 -4.54
C ILE A 213 -5.79 21.85 -4.26
N MET A 214 -5.97 20.57 -3.95
CA MET A 214 -7.30 20.00 -3.67
C MET A 214 -7.97 20.65 -2.46
N MET A 215 -7.22 20.90 -1.39
CA MET A 215 -7.75 21.56 -0.19
C MET A 215 -8.04 23.05 -0.46
N ALA A 216 -7.09 23.79 -1.04
CA ALA A 216 -7.21 25.23 -1.27
C ALA A 216 -8.37 25.60 -2.19
N HIS A 217 -8.66 24.74 -3.18
CA HIS A 217 -9.75 24.95 -4.13
C HIS A 217 -10.98 24.06 -3.86
N ASN A 218 -11.06 23.43 -2.68
CA ASN A 218 -12.20 22.61 -2.25
C ASN A 218 -12.63 21.54 -3.28
N LEU A 219 -11.66 20.89 -3.93
CA LEU A 219 -11.91 19.93 -5.01
C LEU A 219 -12.38 18.58 -4.43
N CYS A 220 -13.65 18.25 -4.66
CA CYS A 220 -14.25 17.01 -4.17
C CYS A 220 -15.38 16.52 -5.08
N TYR A 221 -15.69 15.23 -5.02
CA TYR A 221 -16.91 14.66 -5.62
C TYR A 221 -18.19 15.38 -5.16
N THR A 222 -18.24 15.82 -3.90
CA THR A 222 -19.42 16.44 -3.29
C THR A 222 -19.56 17.93 -3.55
N THR A 223 -18.56 18.54 -4.20
CA THR A 223 -18.49 19.98 -4.51
C THR A 223 -18.39 20.23 -6.01
N LEU A 224 -18.29 19.18 -6.83
CA LEU A 224 -18.31 19.26 -8.28
C LEU A 224 -19.72 19.61 -8.78
N LEU A 225 -19.80 20.65 -9.60
CA LEU A 225 -20.99 20.98 -10.38
C LEU A 225 -20.88 20.26 -11.73
N ALA A 226 -21.66 19.19 -11.91
CA ALA A 226 -21.47 18.22 -12.99
C ALA A 226 -21.87 18.75 -14.38
N PRO A 227 -21.15 18.38 -15.46
CA PRO A 227 -21.49 18.79 -16.83
C PRO A 227 -22.75 18.16 -17.42
N ALA A 228 -23.28 17.06 -16.88
CA ALA A 228 -24.49 16.43 -17.43
C ALA A 228 -25.68 17.40 -17.45
N ASP A 229 -25.76 18.27 -16.43
CA ASP A 229 -26.74 19.35 -16.35
C ASP A 229 -26.32 20.60 -17.16
N CYS A 230 -25.03 20.74 -17.50
CA CYS A 230 -24.48 21.86 -18.26
C CYS A 230 -24.58 21.66 -19.79
N SER A 231 -24.50 20.41 -20.26
CA SER A 231 -24.45 20.05 -21.70
C SER A 231 -25.83 19.95 -22.34
N ALA A 232 -26.89 19.81 -21.55
CA ALA A 232 -28.24 19.56 -22.03
C ALA A 232 -29.19 20.70 -21.65
N HIS A 233 -28.98 21.92 -22.17
CA HIS A 233 -29.93 23.07 -22.16
C HIS A 233 -29.72 24.17 -21.10
N GLY A 234 -28.51 24.74 -20.95
CA GLY A 234 -28.35 26.09 -20.37
C GLY A 234 -27.07 26.42 -19.59
N GLY A 235 -26.09 25.52 -19.55
CA GLY A 235 -24.80 25.78 -18.91
C GLY A 235 -24.88 25.94 -17.38
N VAL A 236 -23.81 26.47 -16.78
CA VAL A 236 -23.69 26.65 -15.31
C VAL A 236 -24.80 27.53 -14.74
N GLN A 237 -25.35 28.44 -15.54
CA GLN A 237 -26.39 29.38 -15.10
C GLN A 237 -27.63 28.66 -14.57
N ASN A 238 -28.06 27.56 -15.23
CA ASN A 238 -29.18 26.77 -14.74
C ASN A 238 -28.91 26.12 -13.38
N LEU A 239 -27.68 25.67 -13.13
CA LEU A 239 -27.29 25.11 -11.83
C LEU A 239 -27.21 26.20 -10.77
N VAL A 240 -26.67 27.36 -11.14
CA VAL A 240 -26.58 28.53 -10.26
C VAL A 240 -27.98 28.99 -9.85
N ASP A 241 -28.91 29.07 -10.81
CA ASP A 241 -30.30 29.45 -10.54
C ASP A 241 -31.05 28.36 -9.75
N ALA A 242 -30.85 27.08 -10.06
CA ALA A 242 -31.49 25.96 -9.37
C ALA A 242 -31.05 25.83 -7.90
N TYR A 243 -29.78 26.13 -7.61
CA TYR A 243 -29.22 26.09 -6.25
C TYR A 243 -29.15 27.46 -5.57
N GLY A 244 -29.58 28.54 -6.24
CA GLY A 244 -29.53 29.91 -5.72
C GLY A 244 -28.11 30.39 -5.41
N LEU A 245 -27.12 29.96 -6.18
CA LEU A 245 -25.71 30.30 -5.96
C LEU A 245 -25.43 31.71 -6.51
N SER A 246 -24.51 32.42 -5.86
CA SER A 246 -23.94 33.65 -6.41
C SER A 246 -22.68 33.35 -7.23
N PRO A 247 -22.24 34.27 -8.10
CA PRO A 247 -20.94 34.16 -8.79
C PRO A 247 -19.75 34.01 -7.83
N ASP A 248 -19.91 34.44 -6.57
CA ASP A 248 -18.90 34.31 -5.52
C ASP A 248 -18.91 32.96 -4.82
N ASP A 249 -19.87 32.08 -5.07
CA ASP A 249 -20.00 30.80 -4.38
C ASP A 249 -19.29 29.64 -5.08
N TYR A 250 -18.78 29.84 -6.29
CA TYR A 250 -18.09 28.80 -7.05
C TYR A 250 -16.81 29.31 -7.72
N ILE A 251 -16.02 28.35 -8.21
CA ILE A 251 -14.79 28.59 -8.97
C ILE A 251 -14.81 27.78 -10.26
N ARG A 252 -14.09 28.25 -11.28
CA ARG A 252 -13.85 27.54 -12.54
C ARG A 252 -12.40 27.08 -12.61
N THR A 253 -12.16 25.80 -12.87
CA THR A 253 -10.81 25.26 -13.08
C THR A 253 -10.26 25.63 -14.46
N PRO A 254 -8.94 25.55 -14.68
CA PRO A 254 -8.34 25.77 -16.01
C PRO A 254 -8.88 24.83 -17.10
N THR A 255 -9.33 23.63 -16.71
CA THR A 255 -9.97 22.65 -17.62
C THR A 255 -11.45 22.96 -17.88
N GLY A 256 -12.02 23.97 -17.23
CA GLY A 256 -13.40 24.40 -17.42
C GLY A 256 -14.44 23.71 -16.52
N ALA A 257 -14.02 22.93 -15.53
CA ALA A 257 -14.93 22.34 -14.53
C ALA A 257 -15.29 23.36 -13.44
N TYR A 258 -16.44 23.19 -12.81
CA TYR A 258 -16.94 24.12 -11.79
C TYR A 258 -17.05 23.42 -10.43
N PHE A 259 -16.59 24.10 -9.38
CA PHE A 259 -16.61 23.60 -8.01
C PHE A 259 -17.13 24.68 -7.06
N VAL A 260 -17.92 24.27 -6.07
CA VAL A 260 -18.44 25.18 -5.04
C VAL A 260 -17.35 25.48 -3.99
N LYS A 261 -17.31 26.72 -3.50
CA LYS A 261 -16.39 27.16 -2.43
C LYS A 261 -16.75 26.54 -1.08
N GLU A 262 -15.79 26.56 -0.15
CA GLU A 262 -15.95 26.00 1.20
C GLU A 262 -17.05 26.71 2.01
N SER A 263 -17.35 27.99 1.69
CA SER A 263 -18.41 28.79 2.32
C SER A 263 -19.79 28.14 2.22
N VAL A 264 -20.08 27.44 1.12
CA VAL A 264 -21.36 26.74 0.91
C VAL A 264 -21.27 25.31 1.42
N ARG A 265 -20.19 24.59 1.06
CA ARG A 265 -19.99 23.20 1.45
C ARG A 265 -18.52 22.85 1.51
N LYS A 266 -18.08 22.30 2.64
CA LYS A 266 -16.75 21.67 2.76
C LYS A 266 -16.74 20.26 2.16
N GLY A 267 -15.86 20.02 1.18
CA GLY A 267 -15.73 18.72 0.53
C GLY A 267 -15.21 17.60 1.45
N LEU A 268 -15.55 16.34 1.13
CA LEU A 268 -15.05 15.17 1.86
C LEU A 268 -13.54 14.93 1.66
N LEU A 269 -13.05 15.06 0.43
CA LEU A 269 -11.63 14.80 0.11
C LEU A 269 -10.69 15.79 0.81
N PRO A 270 -10.96 17.11 0.82
CA PRO A 270 -10.19 18.06 1.64
C PRO A 270 -10.05 17.63 3.11
N GLN A 271 -11.15 17.19 3.75
CA GLN A 271 -11.12 16.74 5.15
C GLN A 271 -10.25 15.49 5.36
N VAL A 272 -10.31 14.53 4.43
CA VAL A 272 -9.44 13.34 4.48
C VAL A 272 -7.98 13.73 4.33
N LEU A 273 -7.67 14.65 3.40
CA LEU A 273 -6.31 15.13 3.16
C LEU A 273 -5.75 15.92 4.34
N GLU A 274 -6.56 16.77 4.97
CA GLU A 274 -6.20 17.49 6.20
C GLU A 274 -5.79 16.50 7.31
N GLN A 275 -6.57 15.43 7.51
CA GLN A 275 -6.26 14.39 8.49
C GLN A 275 -4.96 13.65 8.16
N LEU A 276 -4.74 13.29 6.89
CA LEU A 276 -3.52 12.63 6.45
C LEU A 276 -2.28 13.51 6.60
N LEU A 277 -2.40 14.81 6.31
CA LEU A 277 -1.31 15.77 6.48
C LEU A 277 -1.02 16.05 7.96
N ALA A 278 -2.06 16.12 8.80
CA ALA A 278 -1.90 16.25 10.24
C ALA A 278 -1.18 15.02 10.84
N ALA A 279 -1.50 13.81 10.36
CA ALA A 279 -0.80 12.60 10.75
C ALA A 279 0.67 12.60 10.30
N ARG A 280 0.94 13.07 9.07
CA ARG A 280 2.32 13.16 8.54
C ARG A 280 3.20 14.17 9.26
N LYS A 281 2.63 15.24 9.83
CA LYS A 281 3.38 16.30 10.53
C LYS A 281 3.79 15.90 11.95
N LYS A 282 3.15 14.89 12.54
CA LYS A 282 3.50 14.36 13.86
C LYS A 282 4.68 13.41 13.74
#